data_AF-A0AAU5C878-F1
#
_entry.id   AF-A0AAU5C878-F1
#
_cell.length_a   1.000
_cell.length_b   1.000
_cell.length_c   1.000
_cell.angle_alpha   90.00
_cell.angle_beta   90.00
_cell.angle_gamma   90.00
#
_symmetry.space_group_name_H-M   'P 1'
#
loop_
_entity.id
_entity.type
_entity.pdbx_description
1 polymer ?
#
loop_
_entity_poly.entity_id
_entity_poly.type
_entity_poly.pdbx_seq_one_letter_code
_entity_poly.pdbx_strand_id
1 'polypeptide(L)' 'MRLRTIGFVVLAALAIWFIAANTGSVTVRLWVPSVTLPLWIVLTVTLLVGVVLGLLIARRRAQR' A
#
# COMPACT_ATOMS: atom_id res chain seq x y z
N MET A 1 11.62 -15.22 -20.31
CA MET A 1 11.04 -14.14 -19.47
C MET A 1 12.08 -13.73 -18.43
N ARG A 2 12.49 -12.46 -18.38
CA ARG A 2 13.46 -11.99 -17.37
C ARG A 2 12.81 -12.09 -15.98
N LEU A 3 13.55 -12.52 -14.96
CA LEU A 3 13.04 -12.68 -13.58
C LEU A 3 12.31 -11.42 -13.07
N ARG A 4 12.75 -10.24 -13.54
CA ARG A 4 12.11 -8.95 -13.26
C ARG A 4 10.66 -8.88 -13.75
N THR A 5 10.37 -9.35 -14.96
CA THR A 5 9.01 -9.35 -15.53
C THR A 5 8.10 -10.29 -14.75
N ILE A 6 8.61 -11.46 -14.34
CA ILE A 6 7.86 -12.42 -13.51
C ILE A 6 7.54 -11.79 -12.15
N GLY A 7 8.51 -11.12 -11.53
CA GLY A 7 8.29 -10.40 -10.26
C GLY A 7 7.21 -9.31 -10.38
N PHE A 8 7.23 -8.51 -11.45
CA PHE A 8 6.19 -7.51 -11.68
C PHE A 8 4.80 -8.11 -11.89
N VAL A 9 4.70 -9.20 -12.65
CA VAL A 9 3.42 -9.89 -12.88
C VAL A 9 2.87 -10.48 -11.58
N VAL A 10 3.73 -11.10 -10.76
CA VAL A 10 3.33 -11.64 -9.45
C VAL A 10 2.86 -10.52 -8.51
N LEU A 11 3.61 -9.41 -8.42
CA LEU A 11 3.22 -8.27 -7.61
C LEU A 11 1.89 -7.66 -8.06
N ALA A 12 1.67 -7.52 -9.37
CA ALA A 12 0.41 -7.03 -9.91
C ALA A 12 -0.77 -7.96 -9.59
N ALA A 13 -0.57 -9.28 -9.75
CA ALA A 13 -1.59 -10.27 -9.40
C ALA A 13 -1.94 -10.24 -7.90
N LEU A 14 -0.93 -10.14 -7.03
CA LEU A 14 -1.13 -10.00 -5.58
C LEU A 14 -1.87 -8.69 -5.23
N ALA A 15 -1.55 -7.59 -5.90
CA ALA A 15 -2.25 -6.32 -5.69
C ALA A 15 -3.73 -6.42 -6.09
N ILE A 16 -4.03 -7.02 -7.24
CA ILE A 16 -5.41 -7.25 -7.70
C ILE A 16 -6.15 -8.16 -6.72
N TRP A 17 -5.54 -9.28 -6.33
CA TRP A 17 -6.08 -10.21 -5.34
C TRP A 17 -6.37 -9.50 -4.01
N PHE A 18 -5.44 -8.67 -3.54
CA PHE A 18 -5.58 -7.92 -2.31
C PHE A 18 -6.77 -6.96 -2.35
N ILE A 19 -6.97 -6.25 -3.46
CA ILE A 19 -8.14 -5.37 -3.66
C ILE A 19 -9.43 -6.20 -3.64
N ALA A 20 -9.47 -7.30 -4.39
CA ALA A 20 -10.65 -8.17 -4.50
C ALA A 20 -11.02 -8.86 -3.17
N ALA A 21 -10.02 -9.33 -2.42
CA ALA A 21 -10.21 -10.00 -1.14
C ALA A 21 -10.61 -9.04 -0.01
N ASN A 22 -10.27 -7.75 -0.13
CA ASN A 22 -10.49 -6.75 0.93
C ASN A 22 -11.50 -5.67 0.50
N THR A 23 -12.57 -6.09 -0.19
CA THR A 23 -13.70 -5.22 -0.59
C THR A 23 -14.62 -4.85 0.58
N GLY A 24 -14.45 -5.46 1.76
CA GLY A 24 -15.20 -5.12 2.96
C GLY A 24 -15.02 -3.65 3.36
N SER A 25 -16.15 -2.98 3.62
CA SER A 25 -16.17 -1.59 4.11
C SER A 25 -15.82 -1.54 5.59
N VAL A 26 -14.83 -0.72 5.96
CA VAL A 26 -14.43 -0.50 7.34
C VAL A 26 -14.63 0.98 7.68
N THR A 27 -15.23 1.24 8.84
CA THR A 27 -15.40 2.59 9.38
C THR A 27 -14.12 3.02 10.09
N VAL A 28 -13.40 3.99 9.53
CA VAL A 28 -12.19 4.56 10.14
C VAL A 28 -12.52 5.91 10.76
N ARG A 29 -12.21 6.11 12.04
CA ARG A 29 -12.39 7.40 12.72
C ARG A 29 -11.13 8.26 12.58
N LEU A 30 -11.19 9.22 11.67
CA LEU A 30 -10.11 10.16 11.37
C LEU A 30 -10.23 11.40 12.26
N TRP A 31 -9.76 11.32 13.51
CA TRP A 31 -9.71 12.38 14.54
C TRP A 31 -11.07 13.06 14.91
N VAL A 32 -11.80 13.60 13.94
CA VAL A 32 -13.13 14.21 14.11
C VAL A 32 -14.19 13.40 13.34
N PRO A 33 -14.12 13.21 12.01
CA PRO A 33 -15.09 12.40 11.26
C PRO A 33 -14.80 10.89 11.27
N SER A 34 -15.87 10.09 11.23
CA SER A 34 -15.83 8.68 10.84
C SER A 34 -16.10 8.54 9.35
N VAL A 35 -15.16 7.94 8.61
CA VAL A 35 -15.27 7.72 7.17
C VAL A 35 -15.31 6.22 6.89
N THR A 36 -16.35 5.75 6.21
CA THR A 36 -16.47 4.39 5.70
C THR A 36 -15.75 4.28 4.38
N LEU A 37 -14.66 3.51 4.36
CA LEU A 37 -13.89 3.23 3.15
C LEU A 37 -13.67 1.72 3.02
N PRO A 38 -13.50 1.21 1.80
CA PRO A 38 -13.03 -0.15 1.59
C PRO A 38 -11.67 -0.37 2.28
N LEU A 39 -11.52 -1.49 2.97
CA LEU A 39 -10.29 -1.82 3.72
C LEU A 39 -9.03 -1.79 2.84
N TRP A 40 -9.14 -2.23 1.58
CA TRP A 40 -8.02 -2.19 0.64
C TRP A 40 -7.46 -0.78 0.43
N ILE A 41 -8.30 0.27 0.44
CA ILE A 41 -7.84 1.66 0.30
C ILE A 41 -6.99 2.04 1.50
N VAL A 42 -7.49 1.77 2.71
CA VAL A 42 -6.82 2.11 3.97
C VAL A 42 -5.44 1.46 4.03
N LEU A 43 -5.37 0.17 3.71
CA LEU A 43 -4.11 -0.59 3.74
C LEU A 43 -3.13 -0.11 2.66
N THR A 44 -3.61 0.19 1.45
CA THR A 44 -2.77 0.66 0.35
C THR A 44 -2.19 2.04 0.65
N VAL A 45 -3.00 2.97 1.17
CA VAL A 45 -2.54 4.31 1.58
C VAL A 45 -1.50 4.19 2.69
N THR A 46 -1.76 3.36 3.71
CA THR A 46 -0.82 3.15 4.82
C THR A 46 0.51 2.59 4.33
N LEU A 47 0.48 1.60 3.42
CA LEU A 47 1.67 1.03 2.81
C LEU A 47 2.46 2.09 2.02
N LEU A 48 1.78 2.88 1.19
CA LEU A 48 2.42 3.95 0.41
C LEU A 48 3.09 4.99 1.31
N VAL A 49 2.42 5.42 2.38
CA VAL A 49 2.99 6.35 3.36
C VAL A 49 4.25 5.74 3.98
N GLY A 50 4.20 4.47 4.41
CA GLY A 50 5.36 3.76 4.96
C GLY A 50 6.53 3.66 3.97
N VAL A 51 6.26 3.32 2.70
CA VAL A 51 7.28 3.25 1.64
C VAL A 51 7.90 4.62 1.39
N VAL A 52 7.10 5.68 1.27
CA VAL A 52 7.61 7.05 1.06
C VAL A 52 8.49 7.48 2.22
N LEU A 53 8.05 7.28 3.47
CA LEU A 53 8.85 7.60 4.65
C LEU A 53 10.15 6.79 4.68
N GLY A 54 10.08 5.48 4.41
CA GLY A 54 11.25 4.61 4.34
C GLY A 54 12.24 5.06 3.26
N LEU A 55 11.76 5.43 2.08
CA LEU A 55 12.59 5.97 0.99
C LEU A 55 13.24 7.31 1.37
N LEU A 56 12.50 8.21 2.03
CA LEU A 56 13.05 9.49 2.50
C LEU A 56 14.15 9.27 3.54
N ILE A 57 13.95 8.36 4.49
CA ILE A 57 14.96 8.01 5.50
C ILE A 57 16.19 7.35 4.86
N ALA A 58 15.99 6.37 3.97
CA ALA A 58 17.06 5.69 3.26
C ALA A 58 17.90 6.67 2.41
N ARG A 59 17.22 7.59 1.70
CA ARG A 59 17.88 8.68 0.96
C ARG A 59 18.72 9.58 1.86
N ARG A 60 18.18 10.00 3.01
CA ARG A 60 18.94 10.81 3.98
C ARG A 60 20.18 10.07 4.50
N ARG A 61 20.10 8.75 4.72
CA ARG A 61 21.23 7.94 5.19
C ARG A 61 22.29 7.75 4.12
N ALA A 62 21.92 7.62 2.84
CA ALA A 62 22.88 7.48 1.73
C ALA A 62 23.59 8.78 1.35
N GLN A 63 23.12 9.94 1.86
CA GLN A 63 23.73 11.26 1.63
C GLN A 63 24.61 11.73 2.80
N ARG A 64 24.67 10.96 3.90
CA ARG A 64 25.62 11.15 5.01
C ARG A 64 26.74 10.13 4.87
#